data_AF-A0AAW5DYQ6-F1
#
_entry.id   AF-A0AAW5DYQ6-F1
#
_cell.length_a   1.000
_cell.length_b   1.000
_cell.length_c   1.000
_cell.angle_alpha   90.00
_cell.angle_beta   90.00
_cell.angle_gamma   90.00
#
_symmetry.space_group_name_H-M   'P 1'
#
loop_
_entity.id
_entity.type
_entity.pdbx_description
1 polymer ?
#
loop_
_entity_poly.entity_id
_entity_poly.type
_entity_poly.pdbx_seq_one_letter_code
_entity_poly.pdbx_strand_id
1 'polypeptide(L)' 'MMNKHTPMFYVFAGKIGSGKSTIRNLIIDKISVEINIDPDAIARRIDTENPESKRVTAGKEVI' A
#
# COMPACT_ATOMS: atom_id res chain seq x y z
N MET A 1 26.17 -11.37 18.81
CA MET A 1 25.66 -10.00 18.57
C MET A 1 24.85 -10.03 17.29
N MET A 2 23.53 -10.17 17.39
CA MET A 2 22.62 -10.19 16.24
C MET A 2 21.86 -8.87 16.21
N ASN A 3 22.40 -7.89 15.49
CA ASN A 3 21.59 -6.81 14.95
C ASN A 3 21.53 -7.03 13.44
N LYS A 4 20.39 -7.52 12.95
CA LYS A 4 20.03 -7.35 11.55
C LYS A 4 18.52 -7.33 11.47
N HIS A 5 17.94 -6.13 11.64
CA HIS A 5 16.59 -5.88 11.18
C HIS A 5 16.60 -6.06 9.66
N THR A 6 16.27 -7.27 9.21
CA THR A 6 16.06 -7.52 7.79
C THR A 6 14.75 -6.83 7.41
N PRO A 7 14.75 -5.87 6.47
CA PRO A 7 13.53 -5.21 6.06
C PRO A 7 12.56 -6.26 5.50
N MET A 8 11.33 -6.23 5.98
CA MET A 8 10.26 -7.14 5.57
C MET A 8 9.30 -6.40 4.64
N PHE A 9 9.03 -6.98 3.46
CA PHE A 9 8.08 -6.43 2.51
C PHE A 9 6.87 -7.36 2.38
N TYR A 10 5.68 -6.84 2.72
CA TYR A 10 4.43 -7.58 2.66
C TYR A 10 3.66 -7.22 1.39
N VAL A 11 3.38 -8.22 0.54
CA VAL A 11 2.63 -8.04 -0.70
C VAL A 11 1.26 -8.70 -0.57
N PHE A 12 0.21 -7.90 -0.70
CA PHE A 12 -1.18 -8.38 -0.76
C PHE A 12 -1.64 -8.36 -2.23
N ALA A 13 -1.66 -9.52 -2.89
CA ALA A 13 -2.03 -9.64 -4.31
C ALA A 13 -3.33 -10.44 -4.50
N GLY A 14 -4.03 -10.23 -5.63
CA GLY A 14 -5.33 -10.86 -5.93
C GLY A 14 -6.31 -9.95 -6.69
N LYS A 15 -7.42 -10.53 -7.17
CA LYS A 15 -8.44 -9.85 -8.00
C LYS A 15 -9.17 -8.73 -7.25
N ILE A 16 -9.74 -7.75 -7.96
CA ILE A 16 -10.62 -6.72 -7.37
C ILE A 16 -11.76 -7.41 -6.60
N GLY A 17 -12.07 -6.94 -5.39
CA GLY A 17 -13.09 -7.55 -4.52
C GLY A 17 -12.62 -8.73 -3.65
N SER A 18 -11.38 -9.22 -3.80
CA SER A 18 -10.89 -10.38 -3.02
C SER A 18 -10.51 -10.10 -1.55
N GLY A 19 -10.75 -8.89 -1.04
CA GLY A 19 -10.50 -8.55 0.37
C GLY A 19 -9.06 -8.15 0.74
N LYS A 20 -8.16 -7.91 -0.22
CA LYS A 20 -6.75 -7.52 0.04
C LYS A 20 -6.61 -6.31 0.97
N SER A 21 -7.31 -5.22 0.65
CA SER A 21 -7.29 -3.99 1.45
C SER A 21 -7.93 -4.19 2.82
N THR A 22 -8.92 -5.09 2.92
CA THR A 22 -9.53 -5.47 4.20
C THR A 22 -8.52 -6.16 5.10
N ILE A 23 -7.84 -7.19 4.61
CA ILE A 23 -6.82 -7.91 5.39
C ILE A 23 -5.66 -6.97 5.74
N ARG A 24 -5.17 -6.16 4.78
CA ARG A 24 -4.14 -5.14 5.00
C ARG A 24 -4.50 -4.26 6.19
N ASN A 25 -5.70 -3.67 6.20
CA ASN A 25 -6.15 -2.78 7.28
C ASN A 25 -6.30 -3.51 8.63
N LEU A 26 -6.65 -4.79 8.64
CA LEU A 26 -6.80 -5.57 9.88
C LEU A 26 -5.46 -5.93 10.55
N ILE A 27 -4.38 -6.02 9.76
CA ILE A 27 -3.09 -6.49 10.26
C ILE A 27 -2.01 -5.42 10.29
N ILE A 28 -2.12 -4.33 9.52
CA ILE A 28 -1.07 -3.30 9.39
C ILE A 28 -0.61 -2.76 10.74
N ASP A 29 -1.55 -2.49 11.64
CA ASP A 29 -1.28 -1.99 13.00
C ASP A 29 -0.59 -3.06 13.89
N LYS A 30 -0.74 -4.34 13.54
CA LYS A 30 -0.18 -5.48 14.29
C LYS A 30 1.22 -5.88 13.82
N ILE A 31 1.60 -5.52 12.59
CA ILE A 31 2.85 -5.95 11.96
C ILE A 31 3.94 -4.86 11.94
N SER A 32 3.76 -3.76 12.69
CA SER A 32 4.70 -2.64 12.77
C SER A 32 5.25 -2.20 11.41
N VAL A 33 4.37 -2.10 10.41
CA VAL A 33 4.75 -1.63 9.07
C VAL A 33 4.85 -0.12 9.08
N GLU A 34 6.06 0.40 8.90
CA GLU A 34 6.34 1.84 8.91
C GLU A 34 5.89 2.53 7.62
N ILE A 35 5.86 1.81 6.49
CA ILE A 35 5.57 2.37 5.16
C ILE A 35 4.48 1.53 4.48
N ASN A 36 3.32 2.15 4.22
CA ASN A 36 2.24 1.56 3.45
C ASN A 36 2.25 2.06 2.00
N ILE A 37 2.69 1.21 1.08
CA ILE A 37 2.71 1.48 -0.36
C ILE A 37 1.33 1.14 -0.96
N ASP A 38 0.50 2.16 -1.18
CA ASP A 38 -0.85 2.03 -1.76
C ASP A 38 -1.06 3.11 -2.84
N PRO A 39 -0.65 2.87 -4.10
CA PRO A 39 -0.77 3.86 -5.17
C PRO A 39 -2.23 4.20 -5.50
N ASP A 40 -3.18 3.28 -5.28
CA ASP A 40 -4.60 3.57 -5.48
C ASP A 40 -5.10 4.57 -4.42
N ALA A 41 -4.63 4.48 -3.18
CA ALA A 41 -4.95 5.46 -2.13
C ALA A 41 -4.34 6.83 -2.43
N ILE A 42 -3.11 6.88 -2.96
CA ILE A 42 -2.48 8.13 -3.39
C ILE A 42 -3.22 8.72 -4.59
N ALA A 43 -3.59 7.91 -5.59
CA ALA A 43 -4.34 8.38 -6.75
C ALA A 43 -5.67 9.04 -6.35
N ARG A 44 -6.40 8.44 -5.39
CA ARG A 44 -7.63 9.00 -4.81
C ARG A 44 -7.41 10.32 -4.05
N ARG A 45 -6.20 10.55 -3.53
CA ARG A 45 -5.82 11.83 -2.88
C ARG A 45 -5.44 12.90 -3.89
N ILE A 46 -4.79 12.53 -5.00
CA ILE A 46 -4.38 13.46 -6.06
C ILE A 46 -5.60 13.98 -6.83
N ASP A 47 -6.53 13.07 -7.18
CA ASP A 47 -7.72 13.41 -7.94
C ASP A 47 -8.89 12.54 -7.47
N THR A 48 -9.82 13.14 -6.75
CA THR A 48 -11.00 12.44 -6.21
C THR A 48 -12.03 12.12 -7.28
N GLU A 49 -12.09 12.91 -8.35
CA GLU A 49 -13.09 12.78 -9.42
C GLU A 49 -12.66 11.74 -10.46
N ASN A 50 -11.36 11.71 -10.80
CA ASN A 50 -10.80 10.73 -11.72
C ASN A 50 -9.46 10.15 -11.24
N PRO A 51 -9.46 9.34 -10.16
CA PRO A 51 -8.26 8.73 -9.59
C PRO A 51 -7.50 7.87 -10.62
N GLU A 52 -8.22 7.18 -11.49
CA GLU A 52 -7.66 6.28 -12.50
C GLU A 52 -6.69 7.01 -13.45
N SER A 53 -6.96 8.29 -13.76
CA SER A 53 -6.07 9.13 -14.57
C SER A 53 -4.73 9.44 -13.90
N LYS A 54 -4.62 9.26 -12.58
CA LYS A 54 -3.44 9.59 -11.77
C LYS A 54 -2.61 8.37 -11.40
N ARG A 55 -2.96 7.16 -11.84
CA ARG A 55 -2.25 5.91 -11.48
C ARG A 55 -0.73 5.96 -11.67
N VAL A 56 -0.27 6.48 -12.81
CA VAL A 56 1.18 6.55 -13.11
C VAL A 56 1.88 7.53 -12.18
N THR A 57 1.28 8.70 -11.94
CA THR A 57 1.84 9.72 -11.03
C THR A 57 1.85 9.21 -9.59
N ALA A 58 0.73 8.63 -9.14
CA ALA A 58 0.62 8.04 -7.81
C ALA A 58 1.63 6.90 -7.57
N GLY A 59 1.91 6.09 -8.58
CA GLY A 59 2.94 5.06 -8.52
C GLY A 59 4.36 5.62 -8.35
N LYS A 60 4.64 6.83 -8.85
CA LYS A 60 5.93 7.51 -8.67
C LYS A 60 6.08 8.15 -7.29
N GLU A 61 4.98 8.56 -6.66
CA GLU A 61 4.95 9.22 -5.34
C GLU A 61 4.90 8.24 -4.16
N VAL A 62 4.80 6.94 -4.44
CA VAL A 62 4.68 5.87 -3.44
C VAL A 62 5.94 5.68 -2.58
N ILE A 63 7.09 6.22 -3.02
CA ILE A 63 8.43 6.03 -2.41
C ILE A 63 8.98 7.36 -1.91
#